data_AF-A0A131Y5M2-F1
#
_entry.id   AF-A0A131Y5M2-F1
#
_cell.length_a   1.000
_cell.length_b   1.000
_cell.length_c   1.000
_cell.angle_alpha   90.00
_cell.angle_beta   90.00
_cell.angle_gamma   90.00
#
_symmetry.space_group_name_H-M   'P 1'
#
loop_
_entity.id
_entity.type
_entity.pdbx_description
1 polymer ?
#
loop_
_entity_poly.entity_id
_entity_poly.type
_entity_poly.pdbx_seq_one_letter_code
_entity_poly.pdbx_strand_id
1 'polypeptide(L)'
;IQEKSALTVYRSRKQDIRKENVFDNSLGSALLFEARTGVFRTRTYRAKIQENDTLWAACHNDSETLEHLVLKCTGLCPALPEGLADLATALGFTG
;
A
#
# COMPACT_ATOMS: atom_id res chain seq x y z
N ILE A 1 2.06 41.48 -6.75
CA ILE A 1 1.73 40.05 -6.98
C ILE A 1 3.05 39.31 -7.07
N GLN A 2 3.36 38.44 -6.10
CA GLN A 2 4.64 37.70 -6.07
C GLN A 2 4.58 36.57 -7.11
N GLU A 3 5.56 36.53 -8.02
CA GLU A 3 5.64 35.47 -9.02
C GLU A 3 5.91 34.13 -8.35
N LYS A 4 5.06 33.14 -8.63
CA LYS A 4 5.24 31.76 -8.15
C LYS A 4 6.23 31.07 -9.08
N SER A 5 7.51 31.03 -8.71
CA SER A 5 8.60 30.44 -9.50
C SER A 5 8.29 29.04 -10.04
N ALA A 6 7.62 28.20 -9.24
CA ALA A 6 7.21 26.86 -9.64
C ALA A 6 6.23 26.85 -10.83
N LEU A 7 5.32 27.83 -10.92
CA LEU A 7 4.38 27.93 -12.04
C LEU A 7 5.07 28.35 -13.33
N THR A 8 6.09 29.21 -13.25
CA THR A 8 6.90 29.60 -14.41
C THR A 8 7.69 28.41 -14.97
N VAL A 9 8.25 27.58 -14.08
CA VAL A 9 8.92 26.33 -14.47
C VAL A 9 7.92 25.36 -15.10
N TYR A 10 6.76 25.16 -14.48
CA TYR A 10 5.72 24.29 -15.05
C TYR A 10 5.29 24.76 -16.44
N ARG A 11 5.00 26.05 -16.61
CA ARG A 11 4.56 26.63 -17.89
C ARG A 11 5.59 26.51 -19.01
N SER A 12 6.88 26.62 -18.67
CA SER A 12 7.97 26.50 -19.66
C SER A 12 8.33 25.05 -20.01
N ARG A 13 8.08 24.10 -19.10
CA ARG A 13 8.48 22.69 -19.27
C ARG A 13 7.33 21.76 -19.68
N LYS A 14 6.09 22.05 -19.28
CA LYS A 14 4.91 21.23 -19.60
C LYS A 14 4.45 21.53 -21.03
N GLN A 15 5.02 20.79 -21.98
CA GLN A 15 4.70 20.92 -23.41
C GLN A 15 3.31 20.35 -23.77
N ASP A 16 2.82 19.37 -23.00
CA ASP A 16 1.54 18.71 -23.26
C ASP A 16 0.81 18.35 -21.96
N ILE A 17 -0.52 18.49 -21.97
CA ILE A 17 -1.38 18.05 -20.87
C ILE A 17 -1.86 16.63 -21.18
N ARG A 18 -1.13 15.65 -20.66
CA ARG A 18 -1.47 14.23 -20.79
C ARG A 18 -1.25 13.49 -19.49
N LYS A 19 -1.87 12.31 -19.37
CA LYS A 19 -1.59 11.38 -18.27
C LYS A 19 -0.12 10.98 -18.34
N GLU A 20 0.60 11.17 -17.23
CA GLU A 20 1.97 10.72 -17.09
C GLU A 20 1.96 9.25 -16.64
N ASN A 21 2.76 8.41 -17.30
CA ASN A 21 2.88 6.99 -16.97
C ASN A 21 3.86 6.74 -15.80
N VAL A 22 4.14 7.78 -15.01
CA VAL A 22 5.03 7.71 -13.83
C VAL A 22 4.33 7.02 -12.67
N PHE A 23 2.99 7.10 -12.62
CA PHE A 23 2.17 6.44 -11.61
C PHE A 23 1.43 5.27 -12.24
N ASP A 24 1.69 4.05 -11.75
CA ASP A 24 0.97 2.85 -12.14
C ASP A 24 -0.51 2.90 -11.72
N ASN A 25 -0.84 3.65 -10.65
CA ASN A 25 -2.18 3.75 -10.05
C ASN A 25 -2.82 2.36 -9.87
N SER A 26 -2.00 1.35 -9.63
CA SER A 26 -2.42 -0.02 -9.43
C SER A 26 -3.13 -0.14 -8.09
N LEU A 27 -3.93 -1.21 -7.91
CA LEU A 27 -4.47 -1.56 -6.61
C LEU A 27 -3.35 -1.70 -5.56
N GLY A 28 -2.20 -2.27 -5.95
CA GLY A 28 -1.02 -2.36 -5.09
C GLY A 28 -0.50 -1.01 -4.62
N SER A 29 -0.39 -0.03 -5.52
CA SER A 29 0.05 1.33 -5.18
C SER A 29 -0.92 2.03 -4.21
N ALA A 30 -2.22 1.84 -4.39
CA ALA A 30 -3.24 2.37 -3.49
C ALA A 30 -3.18 1.72 -2.10
N LEU A 31 -3.06 0.39 -2.04
CA LEU A 31 -2.91 -0.36 -0.79
C LEU A 31 -1.63 0.04 -0.04
N LEU A 32 -0.51 0.23 -0.75
CA LEU A 32 0.75 0.67 -0.17
C LEU A 32 0.65 2.10 0.38
N PHE A 33 -0.03 3.00 -0.33
CA PHE A 33 -0.32 4.34 0.17
C PHE A 33 -1.11 4.28 1.47
N GLU A 34 -2.20 3.52 1.51
CA GLU A 34 -3.04 3.39 2.70
C GLU A 34 -2.27 2.82 3.90
N ALA A 35 -1.41 1.83 3.66
CA ALA A 35 -0.53 1.25 4.68
C ALA A 35 0.44 2.28 5.26
N ARG A 36 1.07 3.09 4.40
CA ARG A 36 2.04 4.11 4.80
C ARG A 36 1.40 5.28 5.55
N THR A 37 0.19 5.67 5.20
CA THR A 37 -0.51 6.78 5.87
C THR A 37 -1.34 6.32 7.07
N GLY A 38 -1.30 5.03 7.43
CA GLY A 38 -2.02 4.49 8.59
C GLY A 38 -3.54 4.47 8.42
N VAL A 39 -4.04 4.51 7.18
CA VAL A 39 -5.48 4.47 6.85
C VAL A 39 -5.87 3.15 6.18
N PHE A 40 -5.00 2.14 6.27
CA PHE A 40 -5.26 0.81 5.74
C PHE A 40 -6.53 0.25 6.36
N ARG A 41 -7.47 -0.15 5.50
CA ARG A 41 -8.87 -0.42 5.85
C ARG A 41 -9.08 -1.80 6.50
N THR A 42 -8.25 -2.14 7.48
CA THR A 42 -8.37 -3.37 8.26
C THR A 42 -9.66 -3.44 9.07
N ARG A 43 -10.08 -4.63 9.50
CA ARG A 43 -11.18 -4.78 10.48
C ARG A 43 -10.90 -4.04 11.78
N THR A 44 -9.66 -4.04 12.27
CA THR A 44 -9.29 -3.23 13.46
C THR A 44 -9.46 -1.73 13.24
N TYR A 45 -9.22 -1.23 12.02
CA TYR A 45 -9.52 0.15 11.66
C TYR A 45 -11.03 0.42 11.65
N ARG A 46 -11.82 -0.49 11.05
CA ARG A 46 -13.30 -0.36 11.00
C ARG A 46 -13.96 -0.48 12.36
N ALA A 47 -13.39 -1.28 13.26
CA ALA A 47 -13.86 -1.47 14.64
C ALA A 47 -13.89 -0.16 15.44
N LYS A 48 -13.13 0.87 15.03
CA LYS A 48 -13.16 2.21 15.63
C LYS A 48 -14.45 2.98 15.34
N ILE A 49 -15.13 2.65 14.24
CA ILE A 49 -16.29 3.39 13.72
C ILE A 49 -17.57 2.56 13.86
N GLN A 50 -17.46 1.24 13.78
CA GLN A 50 -18.58 0.30 13.86
C GLN A 50 -18.19 -0.87 14.74
N GLU A 51 -19.12 -1.34 15.57
CA GLU A 51 -18.90 -2.55 16.38
C GLU A 51 -18.83 -3.76 15.44
N ASN A 52 -17.61 -4.23 15.19
CA ASN A 52 -17.30 -5.31 14.27
C ASN A 52 -16.27 -6.23 14.91
N ASP A 53 -16.34 -7.51 14.56
CA ASP A 53 -15.29 -8.47 14.89
C ASP A 53 -13.97 -8.05 14.22
N THR A 54 -12.90 -8.11 15.00
CA THR A 54 -11.55 -7.76 14.54
C THR A 54 -10.80 -8.96 13.97
N LEU A 55 -11.30 -10.18 14.15
CA LEU A 55 -10.64 -11.40 13.68
C LEU A 55 -10.57 -11.45 12.16
N TRP A 56 -9.42 -11.89 11.65
CA TRP A 56 -9.20 -12.04 10.22
C TRP A 56 -9.76 -13.37 9.69
N ALA A 57 -10.57 -13.32 8.65
CA ALA A 57 -11.24 -14.51 8.11
C ALA A 57 -10.29 -15.49 7.39
N ALA A 58 -9.09 -15.07 6.95
CA ALA A 58 -8.21 -15.97 6.22
C ALA A 58 -7.38 -16.89 7.13
N CYS A 59 -7.03 -16.44 8.33
CA CYS A 59 -6.24 -17.22 9.29
C CYS A 59 -7.01 -17.60 10.56
N HIS A 60 -8.13 -16.92 10.85
CA HIS A 60 -8.99 -17.10 12.04
C HIS A 60 -8.26 -17.10 13.40
N ASN A 61 -7.00 -16.64 13.43
CA ASN A 61 -6.15 -16.79 14.59
C ASN A 61 -5.96 -15.47 15.35
N ASP A 62 -5.81 -14.37 14.61
CA ASP A 62 -5.46 -13.07 15.18
C ASP A 62 -6.34 -11.94 14.61
N SER A 63 -6.33 -10.81 15.33
CA SER A 63 -6.93 -9.58 14.86
C SER A 63 -6.25 -9.09 13.57
N GLU A 64 -7.05 -8.63 12.61
CA GLU A 64 -6.57 -8.07 11.36
C GLU A 64 -5.91 -6.71 11.62
N THR A 65 -4.63 -6.72 11.93
CA THR A 65 -3.77 -5.54 12.00
C THR A 65 -2.88 -5.47 10.77
N LEU A 66 -2.32 -4.29 10.48
CA LEU A 66 -1.35 -4.14 9.39
C LEU A 66 -0.13 -5.05 9.60
N GLU A 67 0.37 -5.14 10.84
CA GLU A 67 1.48 -6.02 11.20
C GLU A 67 1.13 -7.49 10.95
N HIS A 68 -0.07 -7.93 11.35
CA HIS A 68 -0.51 -9.29 11.09
C HIS A 68 -0.59 -9.58 9.59
N LEU A 69 -1.29 -8.73 8.82
CA LEU A 69 -1.45 -8.88 7.37
C LEU A 69 -0.12 -8.95 6.62
N VAL A 70 0.85 -8.11 6.98
CA VAL A 70 2.11 -8.00 6.23
C VAL A 70 3.16 -9.01 6.70
N LEU A 71 3.22 -9.30 8.00
CA LEU A 71 4.35 -10.06 8.58
C LEU A 71 3.98 -11.43 9.15
N LYS A 72 2.72 -11.65 9.55
CA LYS A 72 2.34 -12.83 10.36
C LYS A 72 1.25 -13.70 9.74
N CYS A 73 0.49 -13.20 8.77
CA CYS A 73 -0.70 -13.87 8.27
C CYS A 73 -0.33 -15.07 7.41
N THR A 74 -0.55 -16.27 7.94
CA THR A 74 -0.33 -17.54 7.25
C THR A 74 -1.39 -17.84 6.18
N GLY A 75 -2.54 -17.16 6.24
CA GLY A 75 -3.60 -17.28 5.22
C GLY A 75 -3.33 -16.48 3.94
N LEU A 76 -2.30 -15.62 3.94
CA LEU A 76 -1.87 -14.88 2.76
C LEU A 76 -0.65 -15.56 2.14
N CYS A 77 -0.85 -16.25 1.02
CA CYS A 77 0.22 -16.80 0.20
C CYS A 77 0.31 -16.01 -1.12
N PRO A 78 1.12 -14.95 -1.21
CA PRO A 78 1.35 -14.27 -2.47
C PRO A 78 2.07 -15.19 -3.45
N ALA A 79 1.73 -15.07 -4.73
CA ALA A 79 2.49 -15.75 -5.79
C ALA A 79 3.92 -15.18 -5.81
N LEU A 80 4.91 -16.04 -5.54
CA LEU A 80 6.32 -15.67 -5.58
C LEU A 80 6.80 -15.58 -7.04
N PRO A 81 7.63 -14.58 -7.38
CA PRO A 81 8.33 -14.56 -8.66
C PRO A 81 9.18 -15.83 -8.86
N GLU A 82 9.32 -16.28 -10.11
CA GLU A 82 10.15 -17.44 -10.43
C GLU A 82 11.59 -17.25 -9.91
N GLY A 83 12.09 -18.23 -9.15
CA GLY A 83 13.44 -18.22 -8.58
C GLY A 83 13.55 -17.70 -7.14
N LEU A 84 12.44 -17.28 -6.51
CA LEU A 84 12.43 -16.83 -5.12
C LEU A 84 11.75 -17.85 -4.19
N ALA A 85 12.50 -18.33 -3.19
CA ALA A 85 12.06 -19.39 -2.30
C ALA A 85 11.14 -18.92 -1.16
N ASP A 86 11.28 -17.66 -0.72
CA ASP A 86 10.52 -17.13 0.39
C ASP A 86 10.15 -15.64 0.23
N LEU A 87 9.11 -15.24 0.95
CA LEU A 87 8.59 -13.88 0.93
C LEU A 87 9.54 -12.87 1.60
N ALA A 88 10.30 -13.30 2.61
CA ALA A 88 11.21 -12.41 3.34
C ALA A 88 12.36 -11.92 2.43
N THR A 89 12.91 -12.81 1.62
CA THR A 89 13.90 -12.57 0.58
C THR A 89 13.29 -11.71 -0.53
N ALA A 90 12.03 -11.97 -0.92
CA ALA A 90 11.34 -11.13 -1.91
C ALA A 90 11.22 -9.67 -1.47
N LEU A 91 11.02 -9.46 -0.17
CA LEU A 91 10.87 -8.15 0.46
C LEU A 91 12.22 -7.54 0.89
N GLY A 92 13.34 -8.25 0.71
CA GLY A 92 14.67 -7.79 1.09
C GLY A 92 14.92 -7.74 2.60
N PHE A 93 14.16 -8.52 3.40
CA PHE A 93 14.40 -8.66 4.84
C PHE A 93 15.55 -9.61 5.15
N THR A 94 15.79 -10.58 4.28
CA THR A 94 16.90 -11.52 4.33
C THR A 94 17.73 -11.36 3.06
N GLY A 95 19.04 -11.16 3.24
CA GLY A 95 20.03 -11.00 2.18
C GLY A 95 21.14 -12.02 2.32
#